data_AF-A0A2M9WFJ0-F1
#
_entry.id   AF-A0A2M9WFJ0-F1
#
_cell.length_a   1.000
_cell.length_b   1.000
_cell.length_c   1.000
_cell.angle_alpha   90.00
_cell.angle_beta   90.00
_cell.angle_gamma   90.00
#
_symmetry.space_group_name_H-M   'P 1'
#
loop_
_entity.id
_entity.type
_entity.pdbx_description
1 polymer ?
#
loop_
_entity_poly.entity_id
_entity_poly.type
_entity_poly.pdbx_seq_one_letter_code
_entity_poly.pdbx_strand_id
1 'polypeptide(L)' 'MARKISVWLYNQPIGTLSEDPAGFAFYYRLNYNGRALSLSMPVRPEPYLSEDLHPFFKGLAPEGW' A
#
# COMPACT_ATOMS: atom_id res chain seq x y z
N MET A 1 7.20 9.05 15.13
CA MET A 1 5.94 9.36 14.42
C MET A 1 5.82 8.41 13.26
N ALA A 2 4.72 7.66 13.14
CA ALA A 2 4.49 6.79 11.99
C ALA A 2 4.22 7.65 10.75
N ARG A 3 4.91 7.37 9.64
CA ARG A 3 4.69 8.07 8.37
C ARG A 3 3.51 7.42 7.66
N LYS A 4 2.63 8.24 7.06
CA LYS A 4 1.46 7.74 6.34
C LYS A 4 1.27 8.50 5.05
N ILE A 5 0.99 7.79 3.97
CA ILE A 5 0.67 8.35 2.67
C ILE A 5 -0.64 7.76 2.14
N SER A 6 -1.43 8.60 1.46
CA SER A 6 -2.62 8.13 0.76
C SER A 6 -2.22 7.52 -0.58
N VAL A 7 -2.73 6.33 -0.89
CA VAL A 7 -2.50 5.66 -2.17
C VAL A 7 -3.71 5.89 -3.07
N TRP A 8 -3.43 6.37 -4.29
CA TRP A 8 -4.43 6.68 -5.30
C TRP A 8 -4.17 5.84 -6.55
N LEU A 9 -5.24 5.34 -7.14
CA LEU A 9 -5.21 4.61 -8.42
C LEU A 9 -6.28 5.23 -9.32
N TYR A 10 -5.88 5.71 -10.51
CA TYR A 10 -6.77 6.39 -11.46
C TYR A 10 -7.66 7.48 -10.83
N ASN A 11 -7.03 8.36 -10.04
CA ASN A 11 -7.72 9.46 -9.34
C ASN A 11 -8.79 9.01 -8.32
N GLN A 12 -8.76 7.74 -7.90
CA GLN A 12 -9.57 7.21 -6.81
C GLN A 12 -8.68 6.87 -5.62
N PRO A 13 -8.99 7.34 -4.39
CA PRO A 13 -8.24 6.96 -3.21
C PRO A 13 -8.59 5.52 -2.83
N ILE A 14 -7.62 4.62 -2.85
CA ILE A 14 -7.85 3.18 -2.67
C ILE A 14 -7.49 2.70 -1.27
N GLY A 15 -6.56 3.38 -0.60
CA GLY A 15 -5.98 2.89 0.63
C GLY A 15 -4.91 3.82 1.20
N THR A 16 -4.23 3.34 2.22
CA THR A 16 -3.15 4.06 2.89
C THR A 16 -1.97 3.12 3.07
N LEU A 17 -0.77 3.62 2.78
CA LEU A 17 0.47 2.97 3.17
C LEU A 17 1.02 3.69 4.40
N SER A 18 1.34 2.95 5.44
CA SER A 18 1.99 3.46 6.64
C SER A 18 3.30 2.74 6.93
N GLU A 19 4.25 3.49 7.45
CA GLU A 19 5.54 3.01 7.94
C GLU A 19 5.63 3.30 9.44
N ASP A 20 5.98 2.28 10.20
CA ASP A 20 6.25 2.35 11.63
C ASP A 20 7.50 1.49 11.98
N PRO A 21 7.98 1.48 13.23
CA PRO A 21 9.20 0.73 13.59
C PRO A 21 9.14 -0.78 13.36
N ALA A 22 7.95 -1.37 13.21
CA ALA A 22 7.76 -2.79 12.89
C ALA A 22 7.73 -3.08 11.38
N GLY A 23 7.71 -2.02 10.54
CA GLY A 23 7.77 -2.12 9.09
C GLY A 23 6.67 -1.34 8.38
N PHE A 24 6.13 -1.93 7.31
CA PHE A 24 5.15 -1.35 6.41
C PHE A 24 3.81 -2.06 6.51
N ALA A 25 2.75 -1.24 6.54
CA ALA A 25 1.37 -1.71 6.47
C ALA A 25 0.62 -0.99 5.34
N PHE A 26 0.07 -1.75 4.40
CA PHE A 26 -0.86 -1.23 3.40
C PHE A 26 -2.26 -1.78 3.65
N TYR A 27 -3.27 -0.92 3.69
CA TYR A 27 -4.66 -1.34 3.79
C TYR A 27 -5.52 -0.62 2.76
N TYR A 28 -6.44 -1.36 2.17
CA TYR A 28 -7.51 -0.80 1.36
C TYR A 28 -8.53 -0.06 2.25
N ARG A 29 -9.21 0.92 1.70
CA ARG A 29 -10.34 1.57 2.39
C ARG A 29 -11.45 0.54 2.61
N LEU A 30 -12.14 0.64 3.75
CA LEU A 30 -13.17 -0.32 4.17
C LEU A 30 -14.26 -0.61 3.11
N ASN A 31 -14.61 0.38 2.30
CA ASN A 31 -15.62 0.27 1.24
C ASN A 31 -15.03 0.33 -0.17
N TYR A 32 -13.74 0.03 -0.33
CA TYR A 32 -13.12 -0.01 -1.65
C TYR A 32 -13.56 -1.28 -2.40
N ASN A 33 -14.31 -1.10 -3.48
CA ASN A 33 -14.78 -2.19 -4.33
C ASN A 33 -14.36 -1.90 -5.78
N GLY A 34 -13.06 -2.02 -6.04
CA GLY A 34 -12.42 -1.64 -7.29
C GLY A 34 -11.25 -2.53 -7.65
N ARG A 35 -10.42 -2.06 -8.59
CA ARG A 35 -9.26 -2.82 -9.07
C ARG A 35 -8.18 -2.92 -7.99
N ALA A 36 -7.65 -4.11 -7.78
CA ALA A 36 -6.49 -4.30 -6.92
C ALA A 36 -5.29 -3.46 -7.43
N LEU A 37 -4.51 -2.93 -6.49
CA LEU A 37 -3.29 -2.18 -6.76
C LEU A 37 -2.25 -3.03 -7.51
N SER A 38 -2.13 -4.30 -7.13
CA SER A 38 -1.22 -5.29 -7.71
C SER A 38 -1.88 -6.67 -7.70
N LEU A 39 -1.47 -7.56 -8.61
CA LEU A 39 -1.87 -8.98 -8.60
C LEU A 39 -1.47 -9.69 -7.29
N SER A 40 -0.35 -9.28 -6.68
CA SER A 40 0.11 -9.81 -5.39
C SER A 40 -0.58 -9.19 -4.17
N MET A 41 -1.44 -8.18 -4.37
CA MET A 41 -2.13 -7.46 -3.30
C MET A 41 -3.63 -7.30 -3.65
N PRO A 42 -4.41 -8.39 -3.75
CA PRO A 42 -5.84 -8.31 -4.02
C PRO A 42 -6.61 -7.46 -2.99
N VAL A 43 -7.79 -6.95 -3.35
CA VAL A 43 -8.61 -6.18 -2.41
C VAL A 43 -9.09 -7.09 -1.28
N ARG A 44 -8.74 -6.74 -0.04
CA ARG A 44 -9.15 -7.45 1.17
C ARG A 44 -9.26 -6.48 2.36
N PRO A 45 -10.03 -6.82 3.40
CA PRO A 45 -10.17 -5.97 4.58
C PRO A 45 -8.92 -5.99 5.49
N GLU A 46 -8.16 -7.08 5.51
CA GLU A 46 -6.96 -7.18 6.35
C GLU A 46 -5.78 -6.41 5.77
N PRO A 47 -4.97 -5.72 6.61
CA PRO A 47 -3.78 -5.05 6.14
C PRO A 47 -2.76 -6.05 5.57
N TYR A 48 -2.01 -5.60 4.57
CA TYR A 48 -0.77 -6.22 4.14
C TYR A 48 0.33 -5.72 5.06
N LEU A 49 0.93 -6.61 5.83
CA LEU A 49 2.05 -6.31 6.73
C LEU A 49 3.34 -6.86 6.13
N SER A 50 4.43 -6.12 6.27
CA SER A 50 5.76 -6.56 5.85
C SER A 50 6.82 -5.78 6.62
N GLU A 51 7.94 -6.41 6.96
CA GLU A 51 9.08 -5.73 7.57
C GLU A 51 9.73 -4.74 6.58
N ASP A 52 9.59 -5.00 5.28
CA ASP A 52 10.12 -4.22 4.18
C ASP A 52 9.01 -3.53 3.37
N LEU A 53 9.37 -2.51 2.58
CA LEU A 53 8.45 -1.91 1.62
C LEU A 53 7.98 -2.97 0.61
N HIS A 54 6.66 -3.06 0.38
CA HIS A 54 6.12 -4.10 -0.51
C HIS A 54 6.71 -4.00 -1.93
N PRO A 55 6.94 -5.13 -2.63
CA PRO A 55 7.56 -5.14 -3.96
C PRO A 55 6.90 -4.21 -4.99
N PHE A 56 5.57 -4.09 -4.94
CA PHE A 56 4.84 -3.14 -5.81
C PHE A 56 5.32 -1.70 -5.61
N PHE A 57 5.45 -1.23 -4.37
CA PHE A 57 5.90 0.12 -4.07
C PHE A 57 7.40 0.27 -4.32
N LYS A 58 8.23 -0.77 -4.07
CA LYS A 58 9.64 -0.76 -4.45
C LYS A 58 9.82 -0.54 -5.95
N GLY A 59 8.99 -1.18 -6.79
CA GLY A 59 9.02 -1.00 -8.25
C GLY A 59 8.55 0.37 -8.75
N LEU A 60 7.95 1.20 -7.89
CA LEU A 60 7.63 2.60 -8.23
C LEU A 60 8.79 3.56 -7.92
N ALA A 61 9.74 3.13 -7.08
CA ALA A 61 10.93 3.93 -6.81
C ALA A 61 11.82 3.95 -8.06
N PRO A 62 12.55 5.06 -8.30
CA PRO A 62 13.59 5.08 -9.33
C PRO A 62 14.60 3.95 -9.08
N GLU A 63 15.12 3.34 -10.13
CA GLU A 63 16.03 2.17 -10.06
C GLU A 63 17.45 2.48 -9.51
N GLY A 64 17.58 3.43 -8.58
CA GLY A 64 18.86 3.85 -7.99
C GLY A 64 18.74 4.29 -6.52
N TRP A 65 17.76 3.75 -5.78
CA TRP A 65 17.62 3.92 -4.33
C TRP A 65 18.47 2.91 -3.56
#